data_AF-A0A2J8MR66-F1
#
_entry.id   AF-A0A2J8MR66-F1
#
_cell.length_a   1.000
_cell.length_b   1.000
_cell.length_c   1.000
_cell.angle_alpha   90.00
_cell.angle_beta   90.00
_cell.angle_gamma   90.00
#
_symmetry.space_group_name_H-M   'P 1'
#
loop_
_entity.id
_entity.type
_entity.pdbx_description
1 polymer ?
#
loop_
_entity_poly.entity_id
_entity_poly.type
_entity_poly.pdbx_seq_one_letter_code
_entity_poly.pdbx_strand_id
1 'polypeptide(L)'
;MAEQRWKELILSGTLNPIKDLHLGKLALTKFPKSPETWIHRRWVLQQLIQETSLPSFVTKGNLGTIPTERAQRLIQEEMEVCGEAAGRYPSNYNAWSHRIWVLQHLAKLDVKILLDELSSTKHWASMHVSDHSGFHYRQFLLKSLISQTVIDSSVMEQNPLRSEPALVPPKDEEAAVSTEEPRINLPHLLEEEVEFSTDLIDSYPGHETLWCHRRHIFYLQHHLNGSQLSQAMEVDGLNDSSKQGYSQETKRLKRTPVPDSLGLEMEHRFIDQVLSTCRNVEQARFASAYRKWLVTLSQ
;
A
#
# COMPACT_ATOMS: atom_id res chain seq x y z
N MET A 1 -18.67 -14.73 -28.03
CA MET A 1 -18.60 -14.23 -29.43
C MET A 1 -18.20 -12.75 -29.50
N ALA A 2 -18.91 -11.81 -28.87
CA ALA A 2 -18.54 -10.37 -28.94
C ALA A 2 -17.16 -10.06 -28.32
N GLU A 3 -16.87 -10.62 -27.14
CA GLU A 3 -15.60 -10.42 -26.43
C GLU A 3 -14.38 -10.93 -27.22
N GLN A 4 -14.48 -12.12 -27.84
CA GLN A 4 -13.42 -12.69 -28.68
C GLN A 4 -13.14 -11.82 -29.90
N ARG A 5 -14.19 -11.29 -30.53
CA ARG A 5 -14.07 -10.44 -31.72
C ARG A 5 -13.36 -9.12 -31.43
N TRP A 6 -13.55 -8.52 -30.25
CA TRP A 6 -12.85 -7.28 -29.90
C TRP A 6 -11.36 -7.51 -29.64
N LYS A 7 -11.01 -8.61 -28.99
CA LYS A 7 -9.60 -9.01 -28.81
C LYS A 7 -8.91 -9.22 -30.15
N GLU A 8 -9.55 -9.91 -31.09
CA GLU A 8 -9.03 -10.10 -32.46
C GLU A 8 -8.83 -8.76 -33.21
N LEU A 9 -9.75 -7.80 -33.05
CA LEU A 9 -9.65 -6.49 -33.70
C LEU A 9 -8.51 -5.63 -33.13
N ILE A 10 -8.24 -5.73 -31.83
CA ILE A 10 -7.10 -5.04 -31.20
C ILE A 10 -5.78 -5.71 -31.62
N LEU A 11 -5.70 -7.04 -31.57
CA LEU A 11 -4.49 -7.77 -31.96
C LEU A 11 -4.14 -7.63 -33.45
N SER A 12 -5.14 -7.46 -34.32
CA SER A 12 -4.95 -7.17 -35.74
C SER A 12 -4.61 -5.70 -36.05
N GLY A 13 -4.57 -4.83 -35.04
CA GLY A 13 -4.31 -3.39 -35.21
C GLY A 13 -5.47 -2.59 -35.80
N THR A 14 -6.63 -3.23 -36.03
CA THR A 14 -7.82 -2.59 -36.60
C THR A 14 -8.49 -1.64 -35.60
N LEU A 15 -8.47 -1.99 -34.30
CA LEU A 15 -9.02 -1.18 -33.22
C LEU A 15 -7.90 -0.57 -32.37
N ASN A 16 -7.88 0.75 -32.25
CA ASN A 16 -6.91 1.45 -31.42
C ASN A 16 -7.19 1.22 -29.93
N PRO A 17 -6.23 0.69 -29.14
CA PRO A 17 -6.41 0.41 -27.71
C PRO A 17 -6.87 1.61 -26.87
N ILE A 18 -6.40 2.82 -27.19
CA ILE A 18 -6.77 4.05 -26.44
C ILE A 18 -8.22 4.43 -26.70
N LYS A 19 -8.70 4.28 -27.94
CA LYS A 19 -10.12 4.51 -28.27
C LYS A 19 -11.01 3.49 -27.57
N ASP A 20 -10.52 2.26 -27.44
CA ASP A 20 -11.25 1.20 -26.76
C ASP A 20 -11.33 1.42 -25.24
N LEU A 21 -10.24 1.88 -24.60
CA LEU A 21 -10.28 2.36 -23.21
C LEU A 21 -11.28 3.50 -23.02
N HIS A 22 -11.38 4.43 -23.98
CA HIS A 22 -12.37 5.51 -23.93
C HIS A 22 -13.80 4.97 -24.01
N LEU A 23 -14.08 4.00 -24.90
CA LEU A 23 -15.37 3.34 -24.96
C LEU A 23 -15.73 2.64 -23.64
N GLY A 24 -14.75 1.95 -23.03
CA GLY A 24 -14.91 1.34 -21.71
C GLY A 24 -15.23 2.37 -20.62
N LYS A 25 -14.58 3.55 -20.64
CA LYS A 25 -14.87 4.66 -19.73
C LYS A 25 -16.33 5.11 -19.86
N LEU A 26 -16.81 5.30 -21.09
CA LEU A 26 -18.21 5.65 -21.35
C LEU A 26 -19.17 4.58 -20.85
N ALA A 27 -18.88 3.30 -21.08
CA ALA A 27 -19.69 2.19 -20.59
C ALA A 27 -19.80 2.18 -19.06
N LEU A 28 -18.70 2.45 -18.34
CA LEU A 28 -18.68 2.52 -16.88
C LEU A 28 -19.49 3.69 -16.30
N THR A 29 -19.77 4.74 -17.09
CA THR A 29 -20.69 5.80 -16.65
C THR A 29 -22.14 5.33 -16.49
N LYS A 30 -22.51 4.25 -17.20
CA LYS A 30 -23.85 3.63 -17.14
C LYS A 30 -23.86 2.32 -16.35
N PHE A 31 -22.80 1.53 -16.45
CA PHE A 31 -22.67 0.22 -15.82
C PHE A 31 -21.39 0.16 -14.97
N PRO A 32 -21.28 0.94 -13.87
CA PRO A 32 -20.04 1.10 -13.11
C PRO A 32 -19.53 -0.19 -12.45
N LYS A 33 -20.40 -1.20 -12.31
CA LYS A 33 -20.07 -2.52 -11.74
C LYS A 33 -19.81 -3.59 -12.79
N SER A 34 -19.90 -3.30 -14.09
CA SER A 34 -19.79 -4.31 -15.16
C SER A 34 -18.47 -5.08 -15.06
N PRO A 35 -18.47 -6.37 -14.66
CA PRO A 35 -17.23 -7.13 -14.50
C PRO A 35 -16.49 -7.27 -15.82
N GLU A 36 -17.23 -7.55 -16.91
CA GLU A 36 -16.69 -7.69 -18.26
C GLU A 36 -15.95 -6.44 -18.71
N THR A 37 -16.49 -5.25 -18.41
CA THR A 37 -15.84 -3.99 -18.78
C THR A 37 -14.52 -3.80 -18.05
N TRP A 38 -14.45 -4.15 -16.76
CA TRP A 38 -13.21 -4.06 -15.99
C TRP A 38 -12.19 -5.13 -16.41
N ILE A 39 -12.62 -6.37 -16.64
CA ILE A 39 -11.76 -7.47 -17.12
C ILE A 39 -11.14 -7.10 -18.48
N HIS A 40 -11.97 -6.62 -19.40
CA HIS A 40 -11.51 -6.17 -20.71
C HIS A 40 -10.55 -4.99 -20.60
N ARG A 41 -10.86 -3.99 -19.77
CA ARG A 41 -9.99 -2.84 -19.52
C ARG A 41 -8.59 -3.28 -19.04
N ARG A 42 -8.50 -4.23 -18.10
CA ARG A 42 -7.21 -4.79 -17.65
C ARG A 42 -6.45 -5.46 -18.81
N TRP A 43 -7.14 -6.24 -19.63
CA TRP A 43 -6.52 -6.90 -20.78
C TRP A 43 -5.94 -5.87 -21.77
N VAL A 44 -6.66 -4.79 -22.07
CA VAL A 44 -6.18 -3.72 -22.96
C VAL A 44 -4.95 -3.01 -22.36
N LEU A 45 -5.00 -2.69 -21.07
CA LEU A 45 -3.86 -2.07 -20.37
C LEU A 45 -2.62 -2.98 -20.40
N GLN A 46 -2.78 -4.30 -20.26
CA GLN A 46 -1.67 -5.25 -20.39
C GLN A 46 -1.03 -5.21 -21.78
N GLN A 47 -1.83 -5.10 -22.85
CA GLN A 47 -1.29 -4.99 -24.21
C GLN A 47 -0.44 -3.72 -24.36
N LEU A 48 -0.95 -2.58 -23.86
CA LEU A 48 -0.24 -1.29 -23.92
C LEU A 48 1.09 -1.30 -23.16
N ILE A 49 1.18 -2.03 -22.05
CA ILE A 49 2.43 -2.20 -21.29
C ILE A 49 3.42 -3.04 -22.09
N GLN A 50 2.97 -4.15 -22.69
CA GLN A 50 3.83 -5.05 -23.45
C GLN A 50 4.40 -4.39 -24.72
N GLU A 51 3.57 -3.63 -25.44
CA GLU A 51 4.01 -2.85 -26.60
C GLU A 51 5.11 -1.84 -26.26
N THR A 52 5.04 -1.24 -25.07
CA THR A 52 6.02 -0.24 -24.60
C THR A 52 7.36 -0.88 -24.18
N SER A 53 7.36 -2.18 -23.85
CA SER A 53 8.54 -2.93 -23.41
C SER A 53 9.37 -3.55 -24.56
N LEU A 54 8.85 -3.57 -25.79
CA LEU A 54 9.60 -4.05 -26.95
C LEU A 54 10.68 -3.02 -27.35
N PRO A 55 11.93 -3.44 -27.63
CA PRO A 55 12.94 -2.53 -28.14
C PRO A 55 12.51 -2.05 -29.52
N SER A 56 12.01 -0.82 -29.61
CA SER A 56 11.73 -0.19 -30.89
C SER A 56 13.03 -0.08 -31.68
N PHE A 57 13.17 -0.94 -32.69
CA PHE A 57 14.23 -0.83 -33.69
C PHE A 57 14.02 0.51 -34.42
N VAL A 58 15.00 1.41 -34.28
CA VAL A 58 15.10 2.72 -34.93
C VAL A 58 14.19 3.82 -34.36
N THR A 59 14.78 4.73 -33.55
CA THR A 59 15.05 6.13 -33.95
C THR A 59 16.00 6.74 -32.90
N LYS A 60 17.22 7.10 -33.31
CA LYS A 60 18.15 7.89 -32.50
C LYS A 60 17.54 9.26 -32.25
N GLY A 61 17.35 9.63 -30.98
CA GLY A 61 17.09 11.01 -30.56
C GLY A 61 15.79 11.21 -29.77
N ASN A 62 15.77 10.73 -28.52
CA ASN A 62 15.09 11.33 -27.36
C ASN A 62 15.26 10.35 -26.19
N LEU A 63 16.34 10.54 -25.44
CA LEU A 63 16.83 9.60 -24.43
C LEU A 63 15.97 9.70 -23.16
N GLY A 64 15.06 8.74 -22.94
CA GLY A 64 14.64 8.31 -21.60
C GLY A 64 13.27 8.70 -21.03
N THR A 65 12.56 9.73 -21.53
CA THR A 65 11.37 10.27 -20.82
C THR A 65 10.01 9.78 -21.33
N ILE A 66 9.90 9.42 -22.62
CA ILE A 66 8.61 9.20 -23.30
C ILE A 66 7.83 7.96 -22.79
N PRO A 67 8.45 6.80 -22.49
CA PRO A 67 7.73 5.63 -21.97
C PRO A 67 7.15 5.85 -20.56
N THR A 68 7.91 6.50 -19.68
CA THR A 68 7.53 6.76 -18.28
C THR A 68 6.40 7.79 -18.19
N GLU A 69 6.47 8.88 -18.96
CA GLU A 69 5.39 9.88 -19.02
C GLU A 69 4.08 9.30 -19.57
N ARG A 70 4.17 8.38 -20.54
CA ARG A 70 2.98 7.69 -21.06
C ARG A 70 2.36 6.78 -20.00
N ALA A 71 3.18 6.03 -19.26
CA ALA A 71 2.70 5.17 -18.18
C ALA A 71 2.04 5.99 -17.06
N GLN A 72 2.65 7.11 -16.65
CA GLN A 72 2.07 8.03 -15.65
C GLN A 72 0.72 8.58 -16.10
N ARG A 73 0.59 9.01 -17.36
CA ARG A 73 -0.71 9.47 -17.90
C ARG A 73 -1.78 8.38 -17.91
N LEU A 74 -1.41 7.14 -18.25
CA LEU A 74 -2.34 6.02 -18.17
C LEU A 74 -2.77 5.75 -16.74
N ILE A 75 -1.83 5.72 -15.78
CA ILE A 75 -2.15 5.52 -14.36
C ILE A 75 -3.12 6.60 -13.87
N GLN A 76 -2.85 7.87 -14.17
CA GLN A 76 -3.70 8.99 -13.79
C GLN A 76 -5.13 8.86 -14.35
N GLU A 77 -5.26 8.58 -15.64
CA GLU A 77 -6.57 8.35 -16.27
C GLU A 77 -7.31 7.17 -15.61
N GLU A 78 -6.61 6.09 -15.26
CA GLU A 78 -7.22 4.96 -14.58
C GLU A 78 -7.68 5.30 -13.16
N MET A 79 -6.94 6.12 -12.41
CA MET A 79 -7.35 6.61 -11.09
C MET A 79 -8.64 7.44 -11.17
N GLU A 80 -8.74 8.31 -12.18
CA GLU A 80 -9.94 9.11 -12.44
C GLU A 80 -11.15 8.24 -12.75
N VAL A 81 -11.00 7.27 -13.67
CA VAL A 81 -12.07 6.32 -14.02
C VAL A 81 -12.52 5.49 -12.82
N CYS A 82 -11.59 5.08 -11.96
CA CYS A 82 -11.92 4.34 -10.73
C CYS A 82 -12.69 5.21 -9.74
N GLY A 83 -12.22 6.45 -9.49
CA GLY A 83 -12.90 7.39 -8.59
C GLY A 83 -14.31 7.72 -9.07
N GLU A 84 -14.45 8.00 -10.37
CA GLU A 84 -15.72 8.19 -11.04
C GLU A 84 -16.69 7.02 -10.87
N ALA A 85 -16.21 5.79 -11.07
CA ALA A 85 -17.03 4.59 -10.95
C ALA A 85 -17.38 4.24 -9.48
N ALA A 86 -16.50 4.56 -8.54
CA ALA A 86 -16.76 4.43 -7.11
C ALA A 86 -17.82 5.45 -6.64
N GLY A 87 -17.82 6.66 -7.17
CA GLY A 87 -18.80 7.70 -6.80
C GLY A 87 -20.21 7.42 -7.30
N ARG A 88 -20.34 6.58 -8.33
CA ARG A 88 -21.64 6.17 -8.89
C ARG A 88 -22.26 4.98 -8.18
N TYR A 89 -21.50 4.24 -7.37
CA TYR A 89 -22.03 3.08 -6.65
C TYR A 89 -21.30 2.85 -5.32
N PRO A 90 -22.00 2.84 -4.18
CA PRO A 90 -21.36 2.69 -2.87
C PRO A 90 -20.64 1.34 -2.76
N SER A 91 -19.42 1.34 -2.23
CA SER A 91 -18.60 0.13 -2.08
C SER A 91 -18.42 -0.64 -3.39
N ASN A 92 -18.09 0.07 -4.49
CA ASN A 92 -17.82 -0.55 -5.79
C ASN A 92 -16.50 -1.34 -5.78
N TYR A 93 -16.58 -2.59 -5.34
CA TYR A 93 -15.44 -3.50 -5.27
C TYR A 93 -14.70 -3.68 -6.61
N ASN A 94 -15.41 -3.66 -7.74
CA ASN A 94 -14.79 -3.83 -9.06
C ASN A 94 -13.90 -2.63 -9.43
N ALA A 95 -14.34 -1.41 -9.12
CA ALA A 95 -13.54 -0.20 -9.33
C ALA A 95 -12.30 -0.19 -8.42
N TRP A 96 -12.47 -0.43 -7.12
CA TRP A 96 -11.36 -0.44 -6.16
C TRP A 96 -10.36 -1.58 -6.42
N SER A 97 -10.82 -2.78 -6.77
CA SER A 97 -9.94 -3.89 -7.13
C SER A 97 -9.19 -3.65 -8.45
N HIS A 98 -9.80 -2.94 -9.40
CA HIS A 98 -9.10 -2.47 -10.60
C HIS A 98 -8.02 -1.43 -10.25
N ARG A 99 -8.32 -0.49 -9.36
CA ARG A 99 -7.35 0.51 -8.87
C ARG A 99 -6.12 -0.14 -8.22
N ILE A 100 -6.32 -1.16 -7.39
CA ILE A 100 -5.24 -2.01 -6.84
C ILE A 100 -4.45 -2.68 -7.97
N TRP A 101 -5.14 -3.28 -8.94
CA TRP A 101 -4.49 -3.96 -10.06
C TRP A 101 -3.60 -3.01 -10.86
N VAL A 102 -4.03 -1.77 -11.09
CA VAL A 102 -3.26 -0.72 -11.76
C VAL A 102 -1.98 -0.42 -10.98
N LEU A 103 -2.06 -0.25 -9.66
CA LEU A 103 -0.87 -0.03 -8.83
C LEU A 103 0.13 -1.18 -8.91
N GLN A 104 -0.36 -2.42 -8.89
CA GLN A 104 0.50 -3.60 -8.95
C GLN A 104 1.17 -3.78 -10.32
N HIS A 105 0.43 -3.55 -11.41
CA HIS A 105 0.86 -3.96 -12.75
C HIS A 105 1.40 -2.81 -13.60
N LEU A 106 0.87 -1.59 -13.45
CA LEU A 106 1.30 -0.42 -14.20
C LEU A 106 2.28 0.41 -13.37
N ALA A 107 1.90 0.78 -12.14
CA ALA A 107 2.74 1.59 -11.27
C ALA A 107 3.87 0.80 -10.59
N LYS A 108 3.83 -0.54 -10.65
CA LYS A 108 4.83 -1.44 -10.01
C LYS A 108 5.05 -1.14 -8.53
N LEU A 109 3.99 -0.72 -7.83
CA LEU A 109 4.04 -0.31 -6.43
C LEU A 109 5.08 0.79 -6.16
N ASP A 110 5.25 1.70 -7.13
CA ASP A 110 6.08 2.89 -6.97
C ASP A 110 5.68 3.68 -5.71
N VAL A 111 6.66 3.92 -4.84
CA VAL A 111 6.47 4.56 -3.53
C VAL A 111 5.81 5.93 -3.64
N LYS A 112 6.23 6.74 -4.62
CA LYS A 112 5.70 8.09 -4.78
C LYS A 112 4.22 8.04 -5.15
N ILE A 113 3.85 7.16 -6.09
CA ILE A 113 2.44 6.97 -6.48
C ILE A 113 1.61 6.46 -5.31
N LEU A 114 2.13 5.55 -4.49
CA LEU A 114 1.44 5.06 -3.30
C LEU A 114 1.16 6.17 -2.28
N LEU A 115 2.13 7.07 -2.04
CA LEU A 115 1.97 8.22 -1.16
C LEU A 115 0.97 9.24 -1.71
N ASP A 116 1.07 9.56 -3.01
CA ASP A 116 0.12 10.47 -3.68
C ASP A 116 -1.32 9.91 -3.60
N GLU A 117 -1.49 8.60 -3.75
CA GLU A 117 -2.79 7.93 -3.62
C GLU A 117 -3.31 7.91 -2.18
N LEU A 118 -2.43 7.72 -1.18
CA LEU A 118 -2.82 7.76 0.23
C LEU A 118 -3.31 9.16 0.62
N SER A 119 -2.63 10.20 0.13
CA SER A 119 -3.02 11.59 0.33
C SER A 119 -4.33 11.93 -0.39
N SER A 120 -4.42 11.66 -1.69
CA SER A 120 -5.59 12.04 -2.51
C SER A 120 -6.88 11.32 -2.10
N THR A 121 -6.79 10.08 -1.61
CA THR A 121 -7.97 9.32 -1.18
C THR A 121 -8.43 9.64 0.25
N LYS A 122 -7.71 10.50 1.00
CA LYS A 122 -8.09 10.88 2.37
C LYS A 122 -9.44 11.59 2.38
N HIS A 123 -9.63 12.58 1.50
CA HIS A 123 -10.90 13.30 1.37
C HIS A 123 -12.06 12.37 0.97
N TRP A 124 -11.81 11.41 0.08
CA TRP A 124 -12.82 10.42 -0.32
C TRP A 124 -13.32 9.63 0.90
N ALA A 125 -12.41 9.11 1.71
CA ALA A 125 -12.73 8.33 2.90
C ALA A 125 -13.53 9.14 3.93
N SER A 126 -13.22 10.43 4.09
CA SER A 126 -13.99 11.34 4.96
C SER A 126 -15.44 11.52 4.51
N MET A 127 -15.69 11.52 3.20
CA MET A 127 -17.03 11.69 2.63
C MET A 127 -17.81 10.38 2.49
N HIS A 128 -17.12 9.23 2.53
CA HIS A 128 -17.70 7.91 2.29
C HIS A 128 -17.38 6.93 3.43
N VAL A 129 -17.74 7.29 4.66
CA VAL A 129 -17.38 6.57 5.90
C VAL A 129 -17.87 5.12 5.96
N SER A 130 -18.88 4.74 5.16
CA SER A 130 -19.36 3.35 5.05
C SER A 130 -18.69 2.54 3.92
N ASP A 131 -17.79 3.14 3.12
CA ASP A 131 -17.19 2.46 1.97
C ASP A 131 -16.07 1.50 2.39
N HIS A 132 -16.45 0.24 2.68
CA HIS A 132 -15.49 -0.81 3.00
C HIS A 132 -14.44 -1.02 1.91
N SER A 133 -14.79 -0.85 0.64
CA SER A 133 -13.85 -1.09 -0.47
C SER A 133 -12.81 0.04 -0.56
N GLY A 134 -13.23 1.29 -0.32
CA GLY A 134 -12.33 2.44 -0.23
C GLY A 134 -11.37 2.35 0.96
N PHE A 135 -11.85 1.98 2.14
CA PHE A 135 -10.94 1.75 3.29
C PHE A 135 -10.02 0.55 3.08
N HIS A 136 -10.48 -0.51 2.41
CA HIS A 136 -9.61 -1.62 2.01
C HIS A 136 -8.52 -1.18 1.04
N TYR A 137 -8.81 -0.25 0.12
CA TYR A 137 -7.79 0.34 -0.75
C TYR A 137 -6.71 1.07 0.05
N ARG A 138 -7.10 1.88 1.03
CA ARG A 138 -6.14 2.57 1.92
C ARG A 138 -5.26 1.59 2.71
N GLN A 139 -5.85 0.50 3.21
CA GLN A 139 -5.11 -0.59 3.86
C GLN A 139 -4.11 -1.25 2.91
N PHE A 140 -4.48 -1.45 1.64
CA PHE A 140 -3.58 -1.95 0.61
C PHE A 140 -2.38 -1.00 0.41
N LEU A 141 -2.61 0.31 0.29
CA LEU A 141 -1.54 1.30 0.13
C LEU A 141 -0.51 1.22 1.27
N LEU A 142 -0.98 1.23 2.53
CA LEU A 142 -0.12 1.15 3.71
C LEU A 142 0.67 -0.16 3.77
N LYS A 143 0.04 -1.30 3.49
CA LYS A 143 0.74 -2.60 3.41
C LYS A 143 1.79 -2.63 2.30
N SER A 144 1.51 -2.03 1.16
CA SER A 144 2.46 -1.93 0.05
C SER A 144 3.65 -1.05 0.42
N LEU A 145 3.43 0.11 1.05
CA LEU A 145 4.50 0.97 1.57
C LEU A 145 5.38 0.23 2.57
N ILE A 146 4.78 -0.49 3.52
CA ILE A 146 5.49 -1.38 4.45
C ILE A 146 6.38 -2.38 3.70
N SER A 147 5.81 -3.09 2.73
CA SER A 147 6.52 -4.12 1.99
C SER A 147 7.73 -3.57 1.23
N GLN A 148 7.59 -2.39 0.60
CA GLN A 148 8.69 -1.78 -0.16
C GLN A 148 9.86 -1.38 0.75
N THR A 149 9.59 -0.81 1.92
CA THR A 149 10.67 -0.44 2.86
C THR A 149 11.46 -1.62 3.42
N VAL A 150 10.81 -2.78 3.59
CA VAL A 150 11.49 -4.02 4.02
C VAL A 150 12.42 -4.53 2.92
N ILE A 151 11.96 -4.48 1.66
CA ILE A 151 12.75 -4.88 0.50
C ILE A 151 13.99 -3.98 0.38
N ASP A 152 13.82 -2.66 0.42
CA ASP A 152 14.93 -1.71 0.32
C ASP A 152 15.98 -1.94 1.41
N SER A 153 15.55 -2.18 2.66
CA SER A 153 16.45 -2.47 3.77
C SER A 153 17.26 -3.76 3.56
N SER A 154 16.63 -4.81 3.03
CA SER A 154 17.30 -6.10 2.77
C SER A 154 18.31 -6.05 1.62
N VAL A 155 18.05 -5.24 0.60
CA VAL A 155 18.97 -5.05 -0.55
C VAL A 155 20.21 -4.25 -0.12
N MET A 156 20.04 -3.28 0.77
CA MET A 156 21.16 -2.52 1.33
C MET A 156 22.09 -3.38 2.20
N GLU A 157 21.55 -4.32 2.98
CA GLU A 157 22.33 -5.21 3.86
C GLU A 157 23.12 -6.30 3.11
N GLN A 158 22.71 -6.69 1.90
CA GLN A 158 23.38 -7.73 1.11
C GLN A 158 24.54 -7.23 0.24
N ASN A 159 24.80 -5.92 0.20
CA ASN A 159 25.86 -5.33 -0.62
C ASN A 159 27.07 -4.72 0.13
N PRO A 160 27.63 -5.30 1.21
CA PRO A 160 28.86 -4.79 1.82
C PRO A 160 30.10 -5.54 1.30
N LEU A 161 30.55 -5.29 0.06
CA LEU A 161 31.90 -5.70 -0.36
C LEU A 161 32.37 -4.92 -1.60
N ARG A 162 33.17 -3.87 -1.38
CA ARG A 162 34.64 -3.88 -1.58
C ARG A 162 35.18 -2.44 -1.49
N SER A 163 35.70 -2.05 -0.33
CA SER A 163 36.48 -0.82 -0.18
C SER A 163 37.87 -1.19 0.33
N GLU A 164 38.85 -1.27 -0.57
CA GLU A 164 40.26 -1.23 -0.19
C GLU A 164 40.64 0.20 0.25
N PRO A 165 41.60 0.35 1.18
CA PRO A 165 41.97 1.67 1.70
C PRO A 165 43.07 2.31 0.83
N ALA A 166 42.79 3.49 0.28
CA ALA A 166 43.84 4.37 -0.26
C ALA A 166 43.66 5.81 0.26
N LEU A 167 44.58 6.16 1.14
CA LEU A 167 45.18 7.46 1.52
C LEU A 167 44.56 8.80 1.01
N VAL A 168 44.50 9.76 1.94
CA VAL A 168 43.83 11.09 1.95
C VAL A 168 44.64 12.20 1.21
N PRO A 169 44.18 13.49 1.09
CA PRO A 169 43.58 14.19 -0.06
C PRO A 169 44.44 15.42 -0.53
N PRO A 170 43.98 16.41 -1.35
CA PRO A 170 43.01 17.45 -0.92
C PRO A 170 42.09 18.09 -2.01
N LYS A 171 40.94 18.60 -1.51
CA LYS A 171 40.16 19.79 -1.91
C LYS A 171 39.84 20.02 -3.40
N ASP A 172 38.55 19.91 -3.73
CA ASP A 172 37.77 21.02 -4.27
C ASP A 172 36.30 20.87 -3.84
N GLU A 173 35.73 21.95 -3.30
CA GLU A 173 34.36 22.06 -2.84
C GLU A 173 33.41 22.22 -4.04
N GLU A 174 32.87 21.11 -4.53
CA GLU A 174 31.59 21.12 -5.22
C GLU A 174 30.60 20.34 -4.35
N ALA A 175 29.64 21.09 -3.80
CA ALA A 175 28.53 20.58 -3.02
C ALA A 175 27.70 19.63 -3.91
N ALA A 176 28.07 18.35 -3.89
CA ALA A 176 27.19 17.28 -4.29
C ALA A 176 26.01 17.30 -3.31
N VAL A 177 24.91 17.94 -3.73
CA VAL A 177 23.60 17.74 -3.12
C VAL A 177 23.31 16.25 -3.30
N SER A 178 23.64 15.48 -2.28
CA SER A 178 23.06 14.17 -2.07
C SER A 178 21.56 14.41 -1.95
N THR A 179 20.82 14.20 -3.03
CA THR A 179 19.38 14.00 -2.97
C THR A 179 19.17 12.72 -2.18
N GLU A 180 19.23 12.83 -0.85
CA GLU A 180 18.69 11.83 0.05
C GLU A 180 17.20 11.77 -0.28
N GLU A 181 16.78 10.71 -0.97
CA GLU A 181 15.36 10.42 -1.12
C GLU A 181 14.74 10.40 0.28
N PRO A 182 13.66 11.16 0.53
CA PRO A 182 13.09 11.27 1.86
C PRO A 182 12.67 9.88 2.33
N ARG A 183 13.41 9.35 3.30
CA ARG A 183 13.13 8.05 3.91
C ARG A 183 11.72 8.10 4.51
N ILE A 184 10.82 7.27 4.00
CA ILE A 184 9.41 7.28 4.39
C ILE A 184 9.30 6.98 5.89
N ASN A 185 8.64 7.86 6.64
CA ASN A 185 8.37 7.64 8.06
C ASN A 185 7.08 6.80 8.24
N LEU A 186 7.22 5.47 8.10
CA LEU A 186 6.11 4.52 8.21
C LEU A 186 5.36 4.57 9.55
N PRO A 187 6.04 4.62 10.71
CA PRO A 187 5.36 4.77 11.99
C PRO A 187 4.46 6.01 12.03
N HIS A 188 4.93 7.14 11.51
CA HIS A 188 4.15 8.38 11.44
C HIS A 188 2.93 8.25 10.52
N LEU A 189 3.05 7.60 9.36
CA LEU A 189 1.90 7.37 8.47
C LEU A 189 0.82 6.51 9.11
N LEU A 190 1.20 5.50 9.91
CA LEU A 190 0.24 4.68 10.63
C LEU A 190 -0.40 5.42 11.80
N GLU A 191 0.37 6.22 12.53
CA GLU A 191 -0.14 7.11 13.58
C GLU A 191 -1.17 8.09 13.00
N GLU A 192 -0.85 8.77 11.89
CA GLU A 192 -1.77 9.66 11.19
C GLU A 192 -3.05 8.93 10.74
N GLU A 193 -2.94 7.69 10.25
CA GLU A 193 -4.11 6.91 9.83
C GLU A 193 -4.98 6.47 11.03
N VAL A 194 -4.36 6.16 12.18
CA VAL A 194 -5.08 5.88 13.44
C VAL A 194 -5.80 7.14 13.92
N GLU A 195 -5.14 8.30 13.93
CA GLU A 195 -5.76 9.59 14.29
C GLU A 195 -6.92 9.93 13.34
N PHE A 196 -6.72 9.77 12.04
CA PHE A 196 -7.77 9.93 11.04
C PHE A 196 -8.97 9.01 11.32
N SER A 197 -8.72 7.75 11.70
CA SER A 197 -9.79 6.84 12.09
C SER A 197 -10.51 7.28 13.38
N THR A 198 -9.78 7.85 14.35
CA THR A 198 -10.34 8.43 15.58
C THR A 198 -11.35 9.52 15.23
N ASP A 199 -10.93 10.50 14.42
CA ASP A 199 -11.76 11.64 14.03
C ASP A 199 -13.05 11.19 13.33
N LEU A 200 -12.95 10.19 12.44
CA LEU A 200 -14.12 9.65 11.75
C LEU A 200 -15.04 8.87 12.68
N ILE A 201 -14.49 8.06 13.60
CA ILE A 201 -15.28 7.28 14.56
C ILE A 201 -16.05 8.21 15.51
N ASP A 202 -15.43 9.32 15.92
CA ASP A 202 -16.04 10.32 16.81
C ASP A 202 -17.07 11.16 16.06
N SER A 203 -16.78 11.58 14.83
CA SER A 203 -17.67 12.41 14.01
C SER A 203 -18.87 11.63 13.46
N TYR A 204 -18.69 10.34 13.14
CA TYR A 204 -19.68 9.48 12.48
C TYR A 204 -19.85 8.15 13.25
N PRO A 205 -20.51 8.18 14.42
CA PRO A 205 -20.67 7.00 15.25
C PRO A 205 -21.60 5.96 14.60
N GLY A 206 -21.29 4.68 14.80
CA GLY A 206 -22.15 3.56 14.37
C GLY A 206 -21.81 3.00 12.98
N HIS A 207 -20.63 3.29 12.44
CA HIS A 207 -20.15 2.74 11.17
C HIS A 207 -19.15 1.60 11.40
N GLU A 208 -19.57 0.35 11.15
CA GLU A 208 -18.71 -0.84 11.29
C GLU A 208 -17.41 -0.73 10.49
N THR A 209 -17.50 -0.15 9.29
CA THR A 209 -16.37 0.09 8.38
C THR A 209 -15.20 0.77 9.07
N LEU A 210 -15.47 1.81 9.86
CA LEU A 210 -14.42 2.60 10.53
C LEU A 210 -13.71 1.78 11.60
N TRP A 211 -14.46 1.00 12.38
CA TRP A 211 -13.91 0.10 13.40
C TRP A 211 -13.12 -1.05 12.79
N CYS A 212 -13.61 -1.63 11.69
CA CYS A 212 -12.87 -2.63 10.92
C CYS A 212 -11.59 -2.05 10.32
N HIS A 213 -11.63 -0.80 9.86
CA HIS A 213 -10.46 -0.11 9.34
C HIS A 213 -9.42 0.16 10.43
N ARG A 214 -9.82 0.81 11.54
CA ARG A 214 -8.95 1.04 12.70
C ARG A 214 -8.29 -0.25 13.19
N ARG A 215 -9.06 -1.35 13.26
CA ARG A 215 -8.53 -2.68 13.63
C ARG A 215 -7.37 -3.10 12.75
N HIS A 216 -7.50 -2.90 11.45
CA HIS A 216 -6.45 -3.25 10.50
C HIS A 216 -5.22 -2.37 10.68
N ILE A 217 -5.38 -1.06 10.84
CA ILE A 217 -4.26 -0.13 10.99
C ILE A 217 -3.50 -0.39 12.29
N PHE A 218 -4.22 -0.53 13.40
CA PHE A 218 -3.61 -0.86 14.70
C PHE A 218 -2.86 -2.20 14.65
N TYR A 219 -3.43 -3.20 13.96
CA TYR A 219 -2.74 -4.47 13.72
C TYR A 219 -1.42 -4.27 12.97
N LEU A 220 -1.40 -3.48 11.89
CA LEU A 220 -0.18 -3.19 11.14
C LEU A 220 0.87 -2.48 12.02
N GLN A 221 0.46 -1.50 12.82
CA GLN A 221 1.33 -0.76 13.74
C GLN A 221 1.97 -1.70 14.79
N HIS A 222 1.15 -2.54 15.43
CA HIS A 222 1.63 -3.50 16.43
C HIS A 222 2.64 -4.50 15.85
N HIS A 223 2.39 -4.99 14.64
CA HIS A 223 3.30 -5.93 13.97
C HIS A 223 4.61 -5.29 13.49
N LEU A 224 4.57 -4.04 13.01
CA LEU A 224 5.79 -3.31 12.67
C LEU A 224 6.68 -3.08 13.89
N ASN A 225 6.10 -2.65 15.01
CA ASN A 225 6.83 -2.42 16.24
C ASN A 225 7.49 -3.71 16.73
N GLY A 226 6.76 -4.84 16.72
CA GLY A 226 7.32 -6.16 17.06
C GLY A 226 8.43 -6.64 16.13
N SER A 227 8.35 -6.32 14.83
CA SER A 227 9.40 -6.64 13.85
C SER A 227 10.67 -5.80 14.07
N GLN A 228 10.52 -4.49 14.30
CA GLN A 228 11.66 -3.60 14.57
C GLN A 228 12.36 -3.94 15.88
N LEU A 229 11.61 -4.30 16.94
CA LEU A 229 12.15 -4.79 18.20
C LEU A 229 12.95 -6.09 18.04
N SER A 230 12.50 -7.00 17.16
CA SER A 230 13.22 -8.25 16.88
C SER A 230 14.54 -8.01 16.16
N GLN A 231 14.56 -7.06 15.21
CA GLN A 231 15.76 -6.69 14.45
C GLN A 231 16.80 -5.94 15.30
N ALA A 232 16.36 -5.11 16.26
CA ALA A 232 17.24 -4.40 17.19
C ALA A 232 17.90 -5.32 18.24
N MET A 233 17.27 -6.45 18.58
CA MET A 233 17.80 -7.41 19.56
C MET A 233 18.86 -8.38 19.02
N GLU A 234 19.11 -8.43 17.70
CA GLU A 234 20.16 -9.28 17.11
C GLU A 234 21.56 -8.61 17.03
N VAL A 235 21.71 -7.37 17.53
CA VAL A 235 22.98 -6.60 17.37
C VAL A 235 23.99 -6.80 18.53
N ASP A 236 23.63 -7.48 19.62
CA ASP A 236 24.54 -7.69 20.77
C ASP A 236 24.93 -9.17 20.93
N GLY A 237 25.82 -9.64 20.05
CA GLY A 237 26.39 -10.98 20.06
C GLY A 237 27.83 -10.95 19.61
N LEU A 238 28.73 -10.52 20.50
CA LEU A 238 30.17 -10.61 20.32
C LEU A 238 30.57 -12.04 19.90
N ASN A 239 31.16 -12.11 18.71
CA ASN A 239 31.76 -13.28 18.11
C ASN A 239 32.99 -13.72 18.92
N ASP A 240 32.99 -14.92 19.50
CA ASP A 240 34.23 -15.62 19.81
C ASP A 240 34.12 -17.12 19.55
N SER A 241 35.23 -17.68 19.09
CA SER A 241 35.32 -18.90 18.29
C SER A 241 35.63 -20.14 19.13
N SER A 242 35.22 -21.30 18.58
CA SER A 242 35.78 -22.64 18.79
C SER A 242 35.41 -23.42 20.08
N LYS A 243 34.57 -24.46 19.92
CA LYS A 243 34.93 -25.88 20.18
C LYS A 243 33.74 -26.83 19.94
N GLN A 244 34.09 -27.98 19.39
CA GLN A 244 33.26 -29.15 19.07
C GLN A 244 32.61 -29.77 20.33
N GLY A 245 31.35 -30.22 20.24
CA GLY A 245 30.69 -30.97 21.31
C GLY A 245 29.26 -31.41 20.95
N TYR A 246 28.92 -32.64 21.33
CA TYR A 246 27.76 -33.45 20.92
C TYR A 246 26.51 -33.22 21.79
N SER A 247 25.31 -33.34 21.19
CA SER A 247 23.96 -33.61 21.76
C SER A 247 23.31 -32.61 22.73
N GLN A 248 22.17 -32.02 22.33
CA GLN A 248 20.82 -32.37 22.84
C GLN A 248 19.77 -31.37 22.33
N GLU A 249 18.65 -31.94 21.90
CA GLU A 249 17.43 -31.27 21.43
C GLU A 249 16.84 -30.41 22.55
N THR A 250 17.10 -29.10 22.52
CA THR A 250 16.42 -28.14 23.39
C THR A 250 15.38 -27.39 22.58
N LYS A 251 14.11 -27.56 22.97
CA LYS A 251 12.99 -26.76 22.50
C LYS A 251 13.30 -25.29 22.75
N ARG A 252 13.81 -24.60 21.73
CA ARG A 252 13.93 -23.14 21.70
C ARG A 252 12.49 -22.59 21.75
N LEU A 253 12.03 -22.21 22.94
CA LEU A 253 10.91 -21.30 23.06
C LEU A 253 11.31 -20.04 22.28
N LYS A 254 10.66 -19.81 21.13
CA LYS A 254 10.66 -18.50 20.48
C LYS A 254 10.11 -17.53 21.54
N ARG A 255 10.99 -16.71 22.13
CA ARG A 255 10.57 -15.58 22.96
C ARG A 255 9.78 -14.66 22.04
N THR A 256 8.49 -14.56 22.29
CA THR A 256 7.61 -13.56 21.69
C THR A 256 8.20 -12.18 21.96
N PRO A 257 8.31 -11.27 20.96
CA PRO A 257 8.74 -9.89 21.19
C PRO A 257 7.89 -9.27 22.29
N VAL A 258 8.50 -8.47 23.17
CA VAL A 258 7.78 -7.77 24.25
C VAL A 258 6.66 -6.93 23.60
N PRO A 259 5.38 -7.12 23.99
CA PRO A 259 4.27 -6.37 23.40
C PRO A 259 4.49 -4.86 23.58
N ASP A 260 4.09 -4.08 22.58
CA ASP A 260 4.04 -2.62 22.65
C ASP A 260 3.02 -2.19 23.71
N SER A 261 3.49 -2.12 24.96
CA SER A 261 2.65 -1.89 26.13
C SER A 261 2.04 -0.50 26.15
N LEU A 262 2.73 0.49 25.57
CA LEU A 262 2.26 1.87 25.52
C LEU A 262 1.16 2.04 24.46
N GLY A 263 1.34 1.46 23.27
CA GLY A 263 0.33 1.48 22.20
C GLY A 263 -0.97 0.80 22.61
N LEU A 264 -0.88 -0.38 23.23
CA LEU A 264 -2.04 -1.12 23.75
C LEU A 264 -2.79 -0.34 24.84
N GLU A 265 -2.07 0.30 25.77
CA GLU A 265 -2.68 1.10 26.84
C GLU A 265 -3.42 2.33 26.30
N MET A 266 -2.83 3.03 25.32
CA MET A 266 -3.49 4.15 24.64
C MET A 266 -4.79 3.69 23.95
N GLU A 267 -4.76 2.53 23.30
CA GLU A 267 -5.91 1.99 22.60
C GLU A 267 -7.03 1.55 23.54
N HIS A 268 -6.68 0.99 24.71
CA HIS A 268 -7.66 0.71 25.77
C HIS A 268 -8.35 1.99 26.27
N ARG A 269 -7.57 3.05 26.53
CA ARG A 269 -8.11 4.36 26.96
C ARG A 269 -9.04 4.97 25.91
N PHE A 270 -8.71 4.87 24.63
CA PHE A 270 -9.58 5.31 23.54
C PHE A 270 -10.95 4.62 23.61
N ILE A 271 -10.98 3.29 23.76
CA ILE A 271 -12.24 2.54 23.84
C ILE A 271 -13.02 2.87 25.11
N ASP A 272 -12.36 3.02 26.26
CA ASP A 272 -13.00 3.46 27.51
C ASP A 272 -13.68 4.83 27.33
N GLN A 273 -12.99 5.76 26.67
CA GLN A 273 -13.53 7.08 26.36
C GLN A 273 -14.75 7.00 25.44
N VAL A 274 -14.69 6.19 24.37
CA VAL A 274 -15.83 5.98 23.47
C VAL A 274 -17.01 5.37 24.21
N LEU A 275 -16.80 4.28 24.98
CA LEU A 275 -17.88 3.59 25.69
C LEU A 275 -18.53 4.45 26.78
N SER A 276 -17.76 5.29 27.48
CA SER A 276 -18.29 6.16 28.54
C SER A 276 -19.15 7.31 28.01
N THR A 277 -18.92 7.76 26.78
CA THR A 277 -19.61 8.92 26.19
C THR A 277 -20.61 8.55 25.09
N CYS A 278 -20.58 7.32 24.58
CA CYS A 278 -21.42 6.92 23.45
C CYS A 278 -22.91 6.86 23.81
N ARG A 279 -23.73 7.48 22.95
CA ARG A 279 -25.20 7.35 22.96
C ARG A 279 -25.71 6.43 21.85
N ASN A 280 -24.87 6.15 20.85
CA ASN A 280 -25.20 5.34 19.69
C ASN A 280 -25.00 3.84 20.03
N VAL A 281 -26.06 3.04 19.87
CA VAL A 281 -26.08 1.62 20.23
C VAL A 281 -25.10 0.81 19.37
N GLU A 282 -25.05 1.09 18.07
CA GLU A 282 -24.12 0.41 17.15
C GLU A 282 -22.67 0.77 17.48
N GLN A 283 -22.38 2.03 17.81
CA GLN A 283 -21.06 2.45 18.26
C GLN A 283 -20.60 1.68 19.51
N ALA A 284 -21.48 1.55 20.52
CA ALA A 284 -21.19 0.79 21.72
C ALA A 284 -20.91 -0.69 21.40
N ARG A 285 -21.68 -1.27 20.48
CA ARG A 285 -21.51 -2.66 20.01
C ARG A 285 -20.15 -2.84 19.33
N PHE A 286 -19.78 -1.95 18.41
CA PHE A 286 -18.50 -2.02 17.71
C PHE A 286 -17.31 -1.79 18.63
N ALA A 287 -17.36 -0.78 19.50
CA ALA A 287 -16.33 -0.51 20.50
C ALA A 287 -16.13 -1.72 21.43
N SER A 288 -17.21 -2.38 21.86
CA SER A 288 -17.14 -3.59 22.68
C SER A 288 -16.54 -4.78 21.93
N ALA A 289 -16.90 -4.97 20.66
CA ALA A 289 -16.32 -5.99 19.81
C ALA A 289 -14.82 -5.73 19.52
N TYR A 290 -14.45 -4.46 19.39
CA TYR A 290 -13.08 -4.02 19.23
C TYR A 290 -12.24 -4.29 20.49
N ARG A 291 -12.76 -3.96 21.68
CA ARG A 291 -12.14 -4.31 22.96
C ARG A 291 -11.85 -5.79 23.10
N LYS A 292 -12.84 -6.64 22.79
CA LYS A 292 -12.69 -8.09 22.85
C LYS A 292 -11.57 -8.59 21.94
N TRP A 293 -11.42 -7.97 20.77
CA TRP A 293 -10.33 -8.28 19.86
C TRP A 293 -8.96 -7.83 20.40
N LEU A 294 -8.84 -6.64 20.99
CA LEU A 294 -7.56 -6.19 21.56
C LEU A 294 -7.01 -7.14 22.62
N VAL A 295 -7.88 -7.72 23.46
CA VAL A 295 -7.47 -8.71 24.46
C VAL A 295 -6.76 -9.92 23.83
N THR A 296 -7.04 -10.24 22.57
CA THR A 296 -6.38 -11.34 21.84
C THR A 296 -4.97 -10.98 21.35
N LEU A 297 -4.59 -9.71 21.34
CA LEU A 297 -3.23 -9.26 21.00
C LEU A 297 -2.30 -9.23 22.22
N SER A 298 -2.86 -9.18 23.44
CA SER A 298 -2.11 -9.13 24.69
C SER A 298 -1.77 -10.51 25.28
N GLN A 299 -2.16 -11.59 24.60
CA GLN A 299 -1.91 -12.99 25.00
C GLN A 299 -0.80 -13.60 24.15
#